data_AF-A0A9D0GBL0-F1
#
_entry.id   AF-A0A9D0GBL0-F1
#
_cell.length_a   1.000
_cell.length_b   1.000
_cell.length_c   1.000
_cell.angle_alpha   90.00
_cell.angle_beta   90.00
_cell.angle_gamma   90.00
#
_symmetry.space_group_name_H-M   'P 1'
#
loop_
_entity.id
_entity.type
_entity.pdbx_description
1 polymer ?
#
loop_
_entity_poly.entity_id
_entity_poly.type
_entity_poly.pdbx_seq_one_letter_code
_entity_poly.pdbx_strand_id
1 'polypeptide(L)'
;PGQIVLGVLQYIYEHMDPTLAFSCSCRIGLCGACLVRVNGKVVRACTTLVEGDMLIEPYKTGAVVRDLVTDLPPLVKQQGESVGSHPAPGGDEAGKQR
;
A
#
# COMPACT_ATOMS: atom_id res chain seq x y z
N PRO A 1 18.51 13.41 13.55
CA PRO A 1 17.70 12.23 13.17
C PRO A 1 16.55 12.66 12.25
N GLY A 2 16.43 12.06 11.06
CA GLY A 2 15.33 12.37 10.13
C GLY A 2 14.03 11.68 10.54
N GLN A 3 12.88 12.28 10.23
CA GLN A 3 11.58 11.62 10.41
C GLN A 3 11.41 10.51 9.36
N ILE A 4 10.71 9.45 9.73
CA ILE A 4 10.31 8.37 8.82
C ILE A 4 8.87 8.57 8.39
N VAL A 5 8.51 8.04 7.21
CA VAL A 5 7.17 8.17 6.64
C VAL A 5 6.09 7.67 7.61
N LEU A 6 6.33 6.56 8.32
CA LEU A 6 5.40 6.06 9.34
C LEU A 6 5.14 7.08 10.47
N GLY A 7 6.16 7.84 10.87
CA GLY A 7 6.03 8.87 11.90
C GLY A 7 5.16 10.03 11.44
N VAL A 8 5.27 10.42 10.17
CA VAL A 8 4.39 11.44 9.57
C VAL A 8 2.94 10.95 9.50
N LEU A 9 2.71 9.70 9.09
CA LEU A 9 1.36 9.12 9.07
C LEU A 9 0.73 9.07 10.47
N GLN A 10 1.52 8.70 11.48
CA GLN A 10 1.07 8.74 12.88
C GLN A 10 0.75 10.17 13.33
N TYR A 11 1.62 11.13 13.00
CA TYR A 11 1.40 12.53 13.34
C TYR A 11 0.09 13.06 12.73
N ILE A 12 -0.16 12.78 11.45
CA ILE A 12 -1.41 13.16 10.77
C ILE A 12 -2.61 12.52 11.49
N TYR A 13 -2.55 11.22 11.77
CA TYR A 13 -3.63 10.52 12.46
C TYR A 13 -3.94 11.11 13.85
N GLU A 14 -2.90 11.41 14.62
CA GLU A 14 -3.04 11.87 16.01
C GLU A 14 -3.46 13.34 16.11
N HIS A 15 -3.04 14.19 15.17
CA HIS A 15 -3.14 15.65 15.31
C HIS A 15 -3.95 16.35 14.23
N MET A 16 -4.23 15.71 13.10
CA MET A 16 -4.85 16.35 11.94
C MET A 16 -6.11 15.64 11.47
N ASP A 17 -6.03 14.33 11.22
CA ASP A 17 -7.12 13.52 10.68
C ASP A 17 -7.10 12.08 11.22
N PRO A 18 -7.86 11.80 12.30
CA PRO A 18 -7.96 10.46 12.89
C PRO A 18 -8.76 9.47 12.04
N THR A 19 -9.25 9.87 10.85
CA THR A 19 -9.93 8.95 9.93
C THR A 19 -8.96 8.25 8.98
N LEU A 20 -7.73 8.75 8.85
CA LEU A 20 -6.68 8.19 7.98
C LEU A 20 -6.33 6.76 8.37
N ALA A 21 -6.56 5.82 7.45
CA ALA A 21 -6.20 4.41 7.64
C ALA A 21 -4.82 4.05 7.06
N PHE A 22 -3.96 3.49 7.90
CA PHE A 22 -2.68 2.90 7.51
C PHE A 22 -2.36 1.67 8.35
N SER A 23 -1.55 0.75 7.83
CA SER A 23 -1.19 -0.49 8.53
C SER A 23 0.27 -0.50 8.96
N CYS A 24 0.53 -0.99 10.17
CA CYS A 24 1.87 -1.18 10.70
C CYS A 24 1.88 -2.26 11.79
N SER A 25 2.93 -3.08 11.83
CA SER A 25 3.10 -4.13 12.85
C SER A 25 4.52 -4.11 13.44
N CYS A 26 5.52 -4.65 12.73
CA CYS A 26 6.84 -4.88 13.35
C CYS A 26 7.71 -3.64 13.57
N ARG A 27 7.48 -2.53 12.85
CA ARG A 27 8.28 -1.28 12.86
C ARG A 27 9.80 -1.42 12.63
N ILE A 28 10.26 -2.60 12.22
CA ILE A 28 11.69 -2.91 11.98
C ILE A 28 11.97 -3.33 10.53
N GLY A 29 11.00 -3.12 9.62
CA GLY A 29 11.21 -3.40 8.21
C GLY A 29 11.16 -4.87 7.81
N LEU A 30 10.53 -5.76 8.59
CA LEU A 30 10.41 -7.20 8.26
C LEU A 30 9.01 -7.62 7.77
N CYS A 31 7.95 -7.32 8.52
CA CYS A 31 6.59 -7.85 8.28
C CYS A 31 5.85 -7.39 7.01
N GLY A 32 6.30 -6.34 6.31
CA GLY A 32 5.61 -5.84 5.10
C GLY A 32 4.28 -5.13 5.33
N ALA A 33 3.74 -5.07 6.56
CA ALA A 33 2.43 -4.46 6.85
C ALA A 33 2.33 -2.97 6.49
N CYS A 34 3.46 -2.25 6.48
CA CYS A 34 3.51 -0.81 6.18
C CYS A 34 4.04 -0.53 4.75
N LEU A 35 3.75 -1.42 3.81
CA LEU A 35 4.05 -1.21 2.39
C LEU A 35 3.15 -0.12 1.83
N VAL A 36 3.78 0.90 1.25
CA VAL A 36 3.12 2.02 0.58
C VAL A 36 3.92 2.38 -0.68
N ARG A 37 3.35 3.21 -1.55
CA ARG A 37 4.09 3.84 -2.64
C ARG A 37 4.39 5.28 -2.27
N VAL A 38 5.65 5.68 -2.38
CA VAL A 38 6.09 7.07 -2.20
C VAL A 38 6.72 7.53 -3.50
N ASN A 39 6.19 8.61 -4.09
CA ASN A 39 6.64 9.14 -5.38
C ASN A 39 6.73 8.04 -6.46
N GLY A 40 5.70 7.19 -6.48
CA GLY A 40 5.55 6.08 -7.40
C GLY A 40 6.34 4.80 -7.08
N LYS A 41 7.26 4.82 -6.10
CA LYS A 41 8.11 3.68 -5.70
C LYS A 41 7.55 2.94 -4.51
N VAL A 42 7.52 1.61 -4.56
CA VAL A 42 7.10 0.77 -3.42
C VAL A 42 8.17 0.80 -2.33
N VAL A 43 7.79 1.19 -1.13
CA VAL A 43 8.68 1.33 0.03
C VAL A 43 8.00 0.87 1.32
N ARG A 44 8.79 0.72 2.39
CA ARG A 44 8.28 0.42 3.74
C ARG A 44 8.27 1.69 4.57
N ALA A 45 7.08 2.17 4.95
CA ALA A 45 6.94 3.43 5.67
C ALA A 45 7.76 3.49 6.98
N CYS A 46 7.96 2.34 7.66
CA CYS A 46 8.72 2.27 8.91
C CYS A 46 10.24 2.44 8.79
N THR A 47 10.80 2.34 7.58
CA THR A 47 12.25 2.46 7.35
C THR A 47 12.60 3.55 6.35
N THR A 48 11.61 4.12 5.66
CA THR A 48 11.81 5.18 4.67
C THR A 48 11.84 6.54 5.35
N LEU A 49 12.91 7.30 5.14
CA LEU A 49 13.04 8.68 5.58
C LEU A 49 12.09 9.59 4.78
N VAL A 50 11.65 10.66 5.43
CA VAL A 50 10.85 11.71 4.81
C VAL A 50 11.75 12.62 3.99
N GLU A 51 11.26 13.01 2.82
CA GLU A 51 11.87 13.98 1.91
C GLU A 51 10.85 15.10 1.67
N GLY A 52 11.26 16.17 1.00
CA GLY A 52 10.33 17.21 0.56
C GLY A 52 9.37 16.66 -0.49
N ASP A 53 8.12 17.14 -0.48
CA ASP A 53 7.05 16.82 -1.44
C ASP A 53 6.92 15.32 -1.78
N MET A 54 6.29 14.59 -0.87
CA MET A 54 6.01 13.16 -1.03
C MET A 54 4.53 12.92 -1.38
N LEU A 55 4.30 12.29 -2.53
CA LEU A 55 3.01 11.67 -2.83
C LEU A 55 2.99 10.25 -2.25
N ILE A 56 2.14 10.01 -1.26
CA ILE A 56 1.95 8.69 -0.64
C ILE A 56 0.67 8.06 -1.20
N GLU A 57 0.82 6.88 -1.80
CA GLU A 57 -0.27 6.11 -2.39
C GLU A 57 -0.31 4.70 -1.77
N PRO A 58 -1.47 4.01 -1.81
CA PRO A 58 -1.55 2.61 -1.41
C PRO A 58 -0.68 1.69 -2.29
N TYR A 59 -0.33 0.53 -1.74
CA TYR A 59 0.40 -0.51 -2.46
C TYR A 59 -0.46 -1.14 -3.57
N LYS A 60 -0.09 -0.88 -4.84
CA LYS A 60 -0.91 -1.18 -6.02
C LYS A 60 -1.25 -2.66 -6.29
N THR A 61 -0.51 -3.61 -5.73
CA THR A 61 -0.69 -5.04 -6.08
C THR A 61 -1.88 -5.67 -5.34
N GLY A 62 -2.42 -5.02 -4.31
CA GLY A 62 -3.59 -5.49 -3.56
C GLY A 62 -4.83 -4.62 -3.79
N ALA A 63 -6.00 -5.16 -3.45
CA ALA A 63 -7.22 -4.35 -3.36
C ALA A 63 -7.07 -3.33 -2.22
N VAL A 64 -7.36 -2.06 -2.50
CA VAL A 64 -7.38 -1.03 -1.44
C VAL A 64 -8.59 -1.30 -0.56
N VAL A 65 -8.34 -1.58 0.72
CA VAL A 65 -9.41 -1.78 1.72
C VAL A 65 -9.91 -0.42 2.20
N ARG A 66 -8.96 0.47 2.55
CA ARG A 66 -9.23 1.85 2.97
C ARG A 66 -7.92 2.66 2.95
N ASP A 67 -7.93 3.83 2.32
CA ASP A 67 -6.78 4.76 2.23
C ASP A 67 -5.46 4.06 1.86
N LEU A 68 -4.53 3.91 2.81
CA LEU A 68 -3.23 3.27 2.61
C LEU A 68 -3.22 1.78 3.01
N VAL A 69 -4.32 1.26 3.55
CA VAL A 69 -4.50 -0.16 3.87
C VAL A 69 -4.90 -0.92 2.61
N THR A 70 -4.07 -1.89 2.26
CA THR A 70 -4.29 -2.80 1.14
C THR A 70 -4.41 -4.22 1.67
N ASP A 71 -5.24 -5.02 1.01
CA ASP A 71 -5.34 -6.44 1.29
C ASP A 71 -4.03 -7.10 0.83
N LEU A 72 -3.13 -7.32 1.78
CA LEU A 72 -1.88 -8.00 1.55
C LEU A 72 -2.19 -9.51 1.64
N PRO A 73 -1.96 -10.29 0.57
CA PRO A 73 -2.08 -11.73 0.69
C PRO A 73 -1.15 -12.19 1.83
N PRO A 74 -1.55 -13.21 2.61
CA PRO A 74 -0.73 -13.71 3.70
C PRO A 74 0.68 -13.98 3.18
N LEU A 75 1.70 -13.58 3.95
CA LEU A 75 3.11 -13.81 3.63
C LEU A 75 3.44 -15.31 3.71
N VAL A 76 2.85 -16.10 2.83
CA VAL A 76 3.35 -17.42 2.47
C VAL A 76 4.61 -17.16 1.62
N LYS A 77 5.68 -17.88 1.93
CA LYS A 77 7.01 -17.77 1.31
C LYS A 77 6.95 -17.82 -0.23
N GLN A 78 6.73 -16.69 -0.90
CA GLN A 78 6.83 -16.61 -2.36
C GLN A 78 8.27 -16.26 -2.73
N GLN A 79 9.15 -17.26 -2.66
CA GLN A 79 10.31 -17.29 -3.53
C GLN A 79 9.81 -17.65 -4.93
N GLY A 80 9.81 -16.68 -5.83
CA GLY A 80 9.83 -16.91 -7.27
C GLY A 80 8.52 -17.42 -7.87
N GLU A 81 7.51 -16.58 -7.97
CA GLU A 81 6.54 -16.69 -9.06
C GLU A 81 6.30 -15.30 -9.64
N SER A 82 6.81 -15.14 -10.86
CA SER A 82 6.46 -14.10 -11.80
C SER A 82 4.96 -13.79 -11.70
N VAL A 83 4.63 -12.54 -11.34
CA VAL A 83 3.26 -12.02 -11.43
C VAL A 83 2.84 -12.07 -12.89
N GLY A 84 2.23 -13.20 -13.26
CA GLY A 84 1.52 -13.37 -14.51
C GLY A 84 0.34 -12.43 -14.49
N SER A 85 0.39 -11.48 -15.41
CA SER A 85 -0.69 -10.68 -15.96
C SER A 85 -2.08 -11.28 -15.72
N HIS A 86 -2.93 -10.56 -15.00
CA HIS A 86 -4.38 -10.74 -15.15
C HIS A 86 -4.96 -9.58 -15.96
N PRO A 87 -5.79 -9.86 -16.98
CA PRO A 87 -6.38 -8.85 -17.83
C PRO A 87 -7.47 -8.09 -17.08
N ALA A 88 -7.63 -6.81 -17.43
CA ALA A 88 -8.70 -5.95 -16.92
C ALA A 88 -10.08 -6.54 -17.25
N PRO A 89 -11.07 -6.46 -16.34
CA PRO A 89 -12.45 -6.76 -16.69
C PRO A 89 -13.01 -5.59 -17.50
N GLY A 90 -13.14 -5.79 -18.81
CA GLY A 90 -13.99 -4.96 -19.66
C GLY A 90 -15.44 -5.42 -19.52
N GLY A 91 -16.34 -4.50 -19.19
CA GLY A 91 -17.76 -4.68 -19.40
C GLY A 91 -18.11 -4.58 -20.90
N ASP A 92 -19.16 -5.28 -21.31
CA ASP A 92 -20.36 -4.67 -21.91
C ASP A 92 -21.41 -5.75 -22.26
N GLU A 93 -22.67 -5.38 -22.10
CA GLU A 93 -23.86 -6.12 -22.50
C GLU A 93 -23.86 -6.50 -24.00
N ALA A 94 -24.54 -7.61 -24.33
CA ALA A 94 -25.65 -7.64 -25.31
C ALA A 94 -25.90 -9.09 -25.77
N GLY A 95 -27.15 -9.55 -25.61
CA GLY A 95 -27.57 -10.90 -26.00
C GLY A 95 -27.72 -11.11 -27.51
N LYS A 96 -27.75 -12.39 -27.91
CA LYS A 96 -28.61 -12.87 -29.00
C LYS A 96 -28.74 -14.39 -28.99
N GLN A 97 -29.98 -14.86 -28.96
CA GLN A 97 -30.43 -16.18 -29.43
C GLN A 97 -29.71 -16.67 -30.69
N ARG A 98 -29.35 -17.95 -30.72
CA ARG A 98 -29.71 -18.90 -31.78
C ARG A 98 -29.37 -20.34 -31.40
#